data_AF-A0A150GND5-F1
#
_entry.id   AF-A0A150GND5-F1
#
_cell.length_a   1.000
_cell.length_b   1.000
_cell.length_c   1.000
_cell.angle_alpha   90.00
_cell.angle_beta   90.00
_cell.angle_gamma   90.00
#
_symmetry.space_group_name_H-M   'P 1'
#
loop_
_entity.id
_entity.type
_entity.pdbx_description
1 polymer ?
#
loop_
_entity_poly.entity_id
_entity_poly.type
_entity_poly.pdbx_seq_one_letter_code
_entity_poly.pdbx_strand_id
1 'polypeptide(L)'
;MRRASAATGYPAAKLRPWPTEAGGGGAWELRHPGGATQLFVDPADVVNDVRGWVKHAVLAAGADQRTSTSAPPAPPLVITGRAMAGASEMLRSLLGHLVAWARQDEVPVRASALQDAKVLRAKSVSRDNAGELGEGILSLLHAVEAPVLVLWDEVEHLLLPPRVRGDEVYEGGWRHIRDTFMKRLLLNGPRSVLWCITGSGLAHTWIGHVSMPNNGFMPETGAYTVDLAATHSPSHMSLVWGQLVRLYDELRVELDPSLLRLCPPSAALLTTLVEQRLNTLARNQGAEDFAREYTKWHIAHEFRVEMAAGLARAPPAQRLAMLDMAFWGVGARVGKYLSPGLRRFLEPHVEKTDDGRWYLRSTAHRQALRFLIRKDGSMWRRLGEEFSAPLEELDAGWVLMRLGQTADYLFGHLARRRWEGKQLPAGALQFKNKLQAMSDEIANKLVHTAASRHAIAAGGGGAMCTRELWAEQPWFERALQSRWNSHYRDWFNHDDHSRELDSHLAMLVFYLRLSSNRLARMELGKAEAREGREEEAGAPEDCWYLREVITALPSVLGQPLDDFIGTVQEGLRPLSSHTVEDAVEASSQE
;
A
#
# COMPACT_ATOMS: atom_id res chain seq x y z
N MET A 1 44.21 6.53 33.50
CA MET A 1 43.51 7.82 33.35
C MET A 1 44.24 8.69 32.32
N ARG A 2 43.84 8.61 31.05
CA ARG A 2 43.96 9.71 30.08
C ARG A 2 42.53 10.04 29.72
N ARG A 3 42.09 11.27 30.01
CA ARG A 3 40.81 11.79 29.54
C ARG A 3 40.80 11.58 28.02
N ALA A 4 39.82 10.83 27.52
CA ALA A 4 39.46 10.91 26.11
C ALA A 4 39.24 12.40 25.83
N SER A 5 40.13 12.91 24.99
CA SER A 5 40.09 14.28 24.48
C SER A 5 38.68 14.62 24.06
N ALA A 6 38.26 15.84 24.42
CA ALA A 6 37.03 16.45 23.99
C ALA A 6 36.69 16.07 22.54
N ALA A 7 35.42 15.75 22.34
CA ALA A 7 34.76 15.74 21.03
C ALA A 7 35.35 16.88 20.20
N THR A 8 35.97 16.52 19.08
CA THR A 8 36.46 17.46 18.08
C THR A 8 35.32 18.43 17.76
N GLY A 9 35.61 19.72 17.90
CA GLY A 9 34.66 20.82 17.72
C GLY A 9 34.23 21.02 16.27
N TYR A 10 33.62 20.01 15.67
CA TYR A 10 32.82 20.19 14.47
C TYR A 10 31.45 20.73 14.89
N PRO A 11 30.98 21.83 14.30
CA PRO A 11 29.65 22.33 14.61
C PRO A 11 28.64 21.25 14.16
N ALA A 12 27.86 20.74 15.11
CA ALA A 12 26.86 19.72 14.84
C ALA A 12 25.52 20.36 14.46
N ALA A 13 24.78 19.71 13.55
CA ALA A 13 23.41 20.11 13.25
C ALA A 13 22.52 19.96 14.50
N LYS A 14 21.60 20.90 14.72
CA LYS A 14 20.72 20.94 15.89
C LYS A 14 19.30 20.55 15.49
N LEU A 15 18.81 19.44 16.05
CA LEU A 15 17.44 18.97 15.87
C LEU A 15 16.53 19.55 16.98
N ARG A 16 15.42 20.20 16.61
CA ARG A 16 14.46 20.82 17.53
C ARG A 16 13.02 20.51 17.12
N PRO A 17 12.07 20.37 18.06
CA PRO A 17 10.67 20.20 17.69
C PRO A 17 10.16 21.46 16.99
N TRP A 18 9.36 21.27 15.94
CA TRP A 18 8.69 22.37 15.25
C TRP A 18 7.56 22.92 16.13
N PRO A 19 7.33 24.25 16.18
CA PRO A 19 6.31 24.83 17.03
C PRO A 19 4.91 24.25 16.73
N THR A 20 4.23 23.74 17.76
CA THR A 20 2.89 23.14 17.67
C THR A 20 1.83 24.15 17.21
N GLU A 21 2.00 25.42 17.52
CA GLU A 21 1.13 26.53 17.11
C GLU A 21 1.14 26.77 15.59
N ALA A 22 2.12 26.24 14.86
CA ALA A 22 2.21 26.29 13.40
C ALA A 22 1.56 25.08 12.69
N GLY A 23 0.76 24.27 13.40
CA GLY A 23 0.03 23.12 12.84
C GLY A 23 0.87 21.85 12.66
N GLY A 24 2.07 21.78 13.23
CA GLY A 24 3.06 20.71 13.00
C GLY A 24 3.27 19.75 14.17
N GLY A 25 2.21 19.23 14.79
CA GLY A 25 2.38 18.14 15.76
C GLY A 25 3.14 16.96 15.11
N GLY A 26 4.27 16.56 15.68
CA GLY A 26 5.15 15.55 15.08
C GLY A 26 5.97 16.06 13.88
N ALA A 27 6.59 17.23 13.96
CA ALA A 27 7.57 17.71 12.99
C ALA A 27 8.81 18.28 13.70
N TRP A 28 9.96 18.24 13.04
CA TRP A 28 11.26 18.62 13.57
C TRP A 28 12.04 19.51 12.60
N GLU A 29 12.82 20.42 13.16
CA GLU A 29 13.75 21.30 12.46
C GLU A 29 15.19 20.81 12.69
N LEU A 30 15.92 20.51 11.63
CA LEU A 30 17.36 20.29 11.68
C LEU A 30 18.08 21.54 11.15
N ARG A 31 18.72 22.28 12.05
CA ARG A 31 19.54 23.44 11.69
C ARG A 31 20.99 23.03 11.54
N HIS A 32 21.53 23.17 10.34
CA HIS A 32 22.94 22.95 10.06
C HIS A 32 23.80 24.15 10.51
N PRO A 33 25.09 23.93 10.78
CA PRO A 33 26.04 24.99 11.13
C PRO A 33 26.09 26.17 10.16
N GLY A 34 25.85 25.91 8.87
CA GLY A 34 25.83 26.92 7.81
C GLY A 34 24.52 27.72 7.72
N GLY A 35 23.60 27.58 8.67
CA GLY A 35 22.30 28.26 8.68
C GLY A 35 21.21 27.59 7.84
N ALA A 36 21.59 26.63 6.98
CA ALA A 36 20.64 25.79 6.26
C ALA A 36 19.74 25.03 7.24
N THR A 37 18.44 24.97 6.93
CA THR A 37 17.43 24.36 7.78
C THR A 37 16.67 23.33 6.98
N GLN A 38 16.56 22.11 7.52
CA GLN A 38 15.75 21.03 6.95
C GLN A 38 14.59 20.74 7.89
N LEU A 39 13.40 20.50 7.33
CA LEU A 39 12.24 20.09 8.10
C LEU A 39 11.99 18.61 7.89
N PHE A 40 11.78 17.90 9.00
CA PHE A 40 11.46 16.49 9.03
C PHE A 40 10.06 16.34 9.60
N VAL A 41 9.17 15.71 8.84
CA VAL A 41 7.87 15.35 9.36
C VAL A 41 7.97 13.96 9.98
N ASP A 42 7.55 13.86 11.24
CA ASP A 42 7.68 12.68 12.07
C ASP A 42 6.33 12.31 12.71
N PRO A 43 5.36 11.86 11.90
CA PRO A 43 4.04 11.49 12.40
C PRO A 43 4.05 10.18 13.22
N ALA A 44 5.14 9.41 13.17
CA ALA A 44 5.31 8.13 13.85
C ALA A 44 6.22 8.22 15.09
N ASP A 45 6.66 9.42 15.48
CA ASP A 45 7.57 9.66 16.61
C ASP A 45 8.94 8.95 16.53
N VAL A 46 9.39 8.70 15.29
CA VAL A 46 10.66 8.10 14.88
C VAL A 46 11.84 8.76 15.58
N VAL A 47 11.83 10.08 15.76
CA VAL A 47 12.93 10.81 16.41
C VAL A 47 13.07 10.40 17.87
N ASN A 48 11.96 10.20 18.57
CA ASN A 48 12.00 9.74 19.96
C ASN A 48 12.39 8.26 20.05
N ASP A 49 11.94 7.43 19.11
CA ASP A 49 12.35 6.02 19.01
C ASP A 49 13.86 5.88 18.76
N VAL A 50 14.41 6.64 17.81
CA VAL A 50 15.86 6.68 17.55
C VAL A 50 16.62 7.20 18.77
N ARG A 51 16.10 8.21 19.49
CA ARG A 51 16.70 8.66 20.76
C ARG A 51 16.66 7.58 21.84
N GLY A 52 15.58 6.80 21.91
CA GLY A 52 15.44 5.63 22.80
C GLY A 52 16.50 4.57 22.47
N TRP A 53 16.64 4.25 21.19
CA TRP A 53 17.66 3.34 20.69
C TRP A 53 19.08 3.81 21.02
N VAL A 54 19.43 5.08 20.76
CA VAL A 54 20.76 5.63 21.08
C VAL A 54 21.06 5.50 22.57
N LYS A 55 20.08 5.78 23.45
CA LYS A 55 20.26 5.58 24.91
C LYS A 55 20.54 4.11 25.24
N HIS A 56 19.80 3.17 24.67
CA HIS A 56 20.03 1.74 24.87
C HIS A 56 21.37 1.27 24.32
N ALA A 57 21.76 1.74 23.13
CA ALA A 57 23.03 1.44 22.48
C ALA A 57 24.22 1.94 23.29
N VAL A 58 24.16 3.17 23.81
CA VAL A 58 25.19 3.75 24.68
C VAL A 58 25.28 3.01 26.02
N LEU A 59 24.14 2.60 26.60
CA LEU A 59 24.13 1.79 27.82
C LEU A 59 24.74 0.40 27.58
N ALA A 60 24.41 -0.25 26.46
CA ALA A 60 24.98 -1.56 26.09
C ALA A 60 26.49 -1.47 25.81
N ALA A 61 26.95 -0.41 25.14
CA ALA A 61 28.37 -0.15 24.92
C ALA A 61 29.12 0.24 26.20
N GLY A 62 28.46 0.89 27.16
CA GLY A 62 29.03 1.32 28.44
C GLY A 62 29.06 0.24 29.53
N ALA A 63 28.29 -0.84 29.39
CA ALA A 63 28.22 -1.93 30.37
C ALA A 63 29.55 -2.71 30.55
N ASP A 64 30.51 -2.53 29.65
CA ASP A 64 31.82 -3.20 29.68
C ASP A 64 32.78 -2.68 30.77
N GLN A 65 32.42 -1.68 31.58
CA GLN A 65 33.32 -1.23 32.64
C GLN A 65 33.14 -1.92 34.00
N ARG A 66 32.11 -2.74 34.23
CA ARG A 66 31.87 -3.28 35.58
C ARG A 66 31.54 -4.77 35.72
N THR A 67 31.03 -5.49 34.73
CA THR A 67 30.67 -6.90 34.92
C THR A 67 30.63 -7.71 33.64
N SER A 68 31.37 -8.84 33.63
CA SER A 68 31.16 -10.12 32.93
C SER A 68 30.61 -10.14 31.49
N THR A 69 31.24 -10.99 30.68
CA THR A 69 31.07 -11.32 29.26
C THR A 69 29.67 -11.78 28.78
N SER A 70 28.58 -11.55 29.53
CA SER A 70 27.24 -12.08 29.23
C SER A 70 26.20 -11.04 28.80
N ALA A 71 26.54 -9.75 28.70
CA ALA A 71 25.60 -8.73 28.21
C ALA A 71 25.47 -8.77 26.66
N PRO A 72 24.25 -8.82 26.10
CA PRO A 72 24.04 -8.85 24.66
C PRO A 72 24.50 -7.53 23.99
N PRO A 73 24.94 -7.56 22.72
CA PRO A 73 25.28 -6.35 21.97
C PRO A 73 24.07 -5.42 21.83
N ALA A 74 24.33 -4.15 21.50
CA ALA A 74 23.26 -3.20 21.19
C ALA A 74 22.39 -3.75 20.04
N PRO A 75 21.05 -3.73 20.18
CA PRO A 75 20.18 -4.22 19.12
C PRO A 75 20.38 -3.37 17.85
N PRO A 76 20.44 -3.97 16.64
CA PRO A 76 20.51 -3.20 15.40
C PRO A 76 19.24 -2.34 15.24
N LEU A 77 19.41 -1.08 14.82
CA LEU A 77 18.32 -0.20 14.38
C LEU A 77 17.95 -0.54 12.95
N VAL A 78 16.65 -0.66 12.63
CA VAL A 78 16.17 -0.92 11.27
C VAL A 78 15.19 0.19 10.84
N ILE A 79 15.45 0.82 9.69
CA ILE A 79 14.72 1.89 8.96
C ILE A 79 14.49 1.35 7.51
N THR A 80 13.89 2.02 6.51
CA THR A 80 13.50 1.40 5.20
C THR A 80 13.65 2.20 3.86
N GLY A 81 14.44 1.74 2.82
CA GLY A 81 14.78 2.36 1.47
C GLY A 81 15.55 1.47 0.39
N ARG A 82 15.68 1.83 -0.94
CA ARG A 82 15.54 0.93 -2.18
C ARG A 82 16.64 0.79 -3.31
N ALA A 83 17.26 -0.41 -3.62
CA ALA A 83 17.89 -0.84 -4.94
C ALA A 83 18.89 -2.08 -4.96
N MET A 84 19.02 -2.75 -6.13
CA MET A 84 19.52 -4.14 -6.36
C MET A 84 21.02 -4.37 -6.67
N ALA A 85 21.57 -5.54 -6.26
CA ALA A 85 22.63 -6.30 -6.99
C ALA A 85 22.84 -7.77 -6.48
N GLY A 86 23.61 -8.60 -7.19
CA GLY A 86 23.76 -10.05 -6.93
C GLY A 86 24.71 -10.46 -5.79
N ALA A 87 24.36 -11.55 -5.08
CA ALA A 87 24.92 -12.06 -3.82
C ALA A 87 26.46 -12.09 -3.62
N SER A 88 27.22 -12.78 -4.48
CA SER A 88 28.69 -12.92 -4.27
C SER A 88 29.48 -11.67 -4.68
N GLU A 89 28.98 -10.97 -5.70
CA GLU A 89 29.50 -9.67 -6.12
C GLU A 89 29.19 -8.60 -5.06
N MET A 90 28.05 -8.72 -4.38
CA MET A 90 27.62 -7.84 -3.28
C MET A 90 28.49 -7.99 -2.04
N LEU A 91 28.82 -9.22 -1.60
CA LEU A 91 29.77 -9.42 -0.50
C LEU A 91 31.18 -8.93 -0.84
N ARG A 92 31.65 -9.10 -2.09
CA ARG A 92 32.95 -8.59 -2.54
C ARG A 92 32.95 -7.07 -2.62
N SER A 93 31.87 -6.47 -3.13
CA SER A 93 31.67 -5.03 -3.15
C SER A 93 31.66 -4.48 -1.72
N LEU A 94 30.90 -5.08 -0.80
CA LEU A 94 30.86 -4.71 0.61
C LEU A 94 32.25 -4.80 1.27
N LEU A 95 32.99 -5.89 1.08
CA LEU A 95 34.36 -6.04 1.56
C LEU A 95 35.29 -4.97 0.96
N GLY A 96 35.10 -4.63 -0.32
CA GLY A 96 35.82 -3.56 -1.01
C GLY A 96 35.57 -2.19 -0.38
N HIS A 97 34.30 -1.87 -0.09
CA HIS A 97 33.89 -0.64 0.57
C HIS A 97 34.42 -0.58 2.01
N LEU A 98 34.35 -1.67 2.78
CA LEU A 98 34.86 -1.70 4.16
C LEU A 98 36.40 -1.54 4.23
N VAL A 99 37.13 -2.13 3.28
CA VAL A 99 38.59 -1.94 3.18
C VAL A 99 38.94 -0.52 2.71
N ALA A 100 38.12 0.09 1.86
CA ALA A 100 38.29 1.49 1.45
C ALA A 100 38.00 2.44 2.62
N TRP A 101 36.88 2.25 3.32
CA TRP A 101 36.46 2.94 4.53
C TRP A 101 37.54 2.93 5.62
N ALA A 102 38.08 1.75 5.96
CA ALA A 102 39.18 1.63 6.94
C ALA A 102 40.48 2.34 6.52
N ARG A 103 40.67 2.64 5.22
CA ARG A 103 41.88 3.30 4.71
C ARG A 103 41.70 4.79 4.43
N GLN A 104 40.54 5.18 3.93
CA GLN A 104 40.24 6.54 3.47
C GLN A 104 39.68 7.40 4.61
N ASP A 105 38.87 6.79 5.48
CA ASP A 105 38.23 7.48 6.61
C ASP A 105 38.98 7.26 7.94
N GLU A 106 40.20 6.72 7.85
CA GLU A 106 41.13 6.48 8.97
C GLU A 106 40.52 5.74 10.17
N VAL A 107 39.54 4.87 9.92
CA VAL A 107 38.91 4.13 11.00
C VAL A 107 39.91 3.15 11.61
N PRO A 108 40.12 3.19 12.95
CA PRO A 108 41.10 2.34 13.60
C PRO A 108 40.61 0.89 13.57
N VAL A 109 41.32 0.08 12.80
CA VAL A 109 41.09 -1.37 12.65
C VAL A 109 42.41 -2.08 12.86
N ARG A 110 42.39 -3.23 13.55
CA ARG A 110 43.60 -4.04 13.77
C ARG A 110 44.30 -4.36 12.45
N ALA A 111 45.58 -4.00 12.35
CA ALA A 111 46.35 -4.08 11.10
C ALA A 111 46.40 -5.48 10.48
N SER A 112 46.41 -6.54 11.30
CA SER A 112 46.39 -7.93 10.81
C SER A 112 45.07 -8.27 10.10
N ALA A 113 43.93 -7.92 10.68
CA ALA A 113 42.62 -8.16 10.08
C ALA A 113 42.40 -7.35 8.79
N LEU A 114 42.89 -6.11 8.77
CA LEU A 114 42.88 -5.29 7.55
C LEU A 114 43.75 -5.89 6.44
N GLN A 115 44.87 -6.52 6.78
CA GLN A 115 45.74 -7.20 5.84
C GLN A 115 45.10 -8.50 5.31
N ASP A 116 44.49 -9.29 6.18
CA ASP A 116 43.78 -10.53 5.80
C ASP A 116 42.60 -10.23 4.86
N ALA A 117 41.84 -9.17 5.14
CA ALA A 117 40.77 -8.67 4.27
C ALA A 117 41.27 -8.25 2.88
N LYS A 118 42.43 -7.59 2.79
CA LYS A 118 43.06 -7.23 1.50
C LYS A 118 43.49 -8.46 0.70
N VAL A 119 44.08 -9.45 1.38
CA VAL A 119 44.48 -10.73 0.75
C VAL A 119 43.25 -11.47 0.23
N LEU A 120 42.17 -11.53 1.01
CA LEU A 120 40.92 -12.16 0.62
C LEU A 120 40.27 -11.46 -0.59
N ARG A 121 40.30 -10.12 -0.63
CA ARG A 121 39.84 -9.32 -1.78
C ARG A 121 40.65 -9.58 -3.05
N ALA A 122 41.94 -9.91 -2.95
CA ALA A 122 42.81 -10.13 -4.10
C ALA A 122 42.69 -11.52 -4.74
N LYS A 123 42.03 -12.50 -4.08
CA LYS A 123 41.84 -13.86 -4.61
C LYS A 123 40.87 -13.91 -5.80
N SER A 124 41.14 -14.81 -6.77
CA SER A 124 40.24 -15.17 -7.87
C SER A 124 39.08 -16.04 -7.35
N VAL A 125 37.88 -15.87 -7.90
CA VAL A 125 36.63 -16.43 -7.35
C VAL A 125 36.33 -17.82 -7.90
N SER A 126 36.18 -18.81 -7.01
CA SER A 126 35.33 -19.98 -7.24
C SER A 126 33.89 -19.64 -6.80
N ARG A 127 32.88 -20.18 -7.51
CA ARG A 127 31.44 -19.95 -7.22
C ARG A 127 31.02 -20.38 -5.79
N ASP A 128 31.85 -21.14 -5.08
CA ASP A 128 31.54 -21.71 -3.76
C ASP A 128 32.11 -20.94 -2.54
N ASN A 129 32.77 -19.79 -2.72
CA ASN A 129 33.52 -19.10 -1.65
C ASN A 129 32.72 -18.07 -0.79
N ALA A 130 31.38 -18.11 -0.80
CA ALA A 130 30.56 -17.12 -0.08
C ALA A 130 30.81 -17.14 1.45
N GLY A 131 31.10 -18.31 2.02
CA GLY A 131 31.41 -18.46 3.44
C GLY A 131 32.72 -17.80 3.86
N GLU A 132 33.79 -17.98 3.07
CA GLU A 132 35.08 -17.34 3.36
C GLU A 132 34.98 -15.81 3.31
N LEU A 133 34.20 -15.27 2.36
CA LEU A 133 33.94 -13.83 2.26
C LEU A 133 33.14 -13.31 3.47
N GLY A 134 32.09 -14.02 3.87
CA GLY A 134 31.29 -13.67 5.04
C GLY A 134 32.11 -13.64 6.34
N GLU A 135 32.94 -14.66 6.57
CA GLU A 135 33.83 -14.72 7.75
C GLU A 135 34.92 -13.63 7.72
N GLY A 136 35.46 -13.32 6.54
CA GLY A 136 36.44 -12.24 6.38
C GLY A 136 35.85 -10.87 6.71
N ILE A 137 34.61 -10.60 6.28
CA ILE A 137 33.88 -9.36 6.60
C ILE A 137 33.61 -9.28 8.10
N LEU A 138 33.10 -10.36 8.72
CA LEU A 138 32.86 -10.40 10.17
C LEU A 138 34.15 -10.17 10.97
N SER A 139 35.24 -10.84 10.58
CA SER A 139 36.54 -10.70 11.23
C SER A 139 37.08 -9.27 11.15
N LEU A 140 36.90 -8.60 10.00
CA LEU A 140 37.28 -7.20 9.82
C LEU A 140 36.46 -6.28 10.72
N LEU A 141 35.14 -6.49 10.82
CA LEU A 141 34.25 -5.69 11.65
C LEU A 141 34.53 -5.90 13.15
N HIS A 142 34.85 -7.12 13.58
CA HIS A 142 35.28 -7.41 14.95
C HIS A 142 36.64 -6.80 15.31
N ALA A 143 37.45 -6.46 14.32
CA ALA A 143 38.74 -5.82 14.50
C ALA A 143 38.66 -4.28 14.55
N VAL A 144 37.47 -3.69 14.43
CA VAL A 144 37.26 -2.24 14.58
C VAL A 144 37.44 -1.85 16.05
N GLU A 145 38.37 -0.93 16.31
CA GLU A 145 38.83 -0.54 17.65
C GLU A 145 38.11 0.69 18.20
N ALA A 146 37.22 1.31 17.43
CA ALA A 146 36.41 2.45 17.82
C ALA A 146 34.91 2.21 17.60
N PRO A 147 34.01 2.86 18.36
CA PRO A 147 32.58 2.84 18.07
C PRO A 147 32.28 3.44 16.68
N VAL A 148 31.58 2.68 15.84
CA VAL A 148 31.20 3.07 14.49
C VAL A 148 29.70 2.89 14.31
N LEU A 149 29.03 3.86 13.70
CA LEU A 149 27.68 3.72 13.17
C LEU A 149 27.77 3.29 11.70
N VAL A 150 27.24 2.12 11.38
CA VAL A 150 27.12 1.63 10.00
C VAL A 150 25.68 1.86 9.56
N LEU A 151 25.52 2.78 8.60
CA LEU A 151 24.27 2.97 7.87
C LEU A 151 24.27 2.00 6.69
N TRP A 152 23.33 1.05 6.70
CA TRP A 152 23.23 0.05 5.65
C TRP A 152 21.87 0.14 4.96
N ASP A 153 21.84 0.75 3.78
CA ASP A 153 20.62 0.83 2.98
C ASP A 153 20.32 -0.45 2.18
N GLU A 154 19.03 -0.66 1.92
CA GLU A 154 18.51 -1.67 0.99
C GLU A 154 18.83 -3.13 1.42
N VAL A 155 18.73 -3.44 2.71
CA VAL A 155 19.11 -4.77 3.25
C VAL A 155 18.32 -5.94 2.64
N GLU A 156 17.13 -5.71 2.10
CA GLU A 156 16.32 -6.72 1.43
C GLU A 156 17.08 -7.45 0.32
N HIS A 157 18.04 -6.81 -0.35
CA HIS A 157 18.78 -7.45 -1.45
C HIS A 157 19.71 -8.56 -0.97
N LEU A 158 20.05 -8.58 0.31
CA LEU A 158 20.81 -9.67 0.94
C LEU A 158 19.90 -10.76 1.50
N LEU A 159 18.65 -10.40 1.79
CA LEU A 159 17.64 -11.31 2.31
C LEU A 159 16.91 -12.05 1.17
N LEU A 160 17.04 -11.54 -0.06
CA LEU A 160 16.40 -12.07 -1.25
C LEU A 160 17.35 -12.96 -2.09
N PRO A 161 16.81 -13.97 -2.80
CA PRO A 161 17.55 -14.63 -3.85
C PRO A 161 17.82 -13.63 -4.99
N PRO A 162 19.04 -13.56 -5.53
CA PRO A 162 19.32 -12.72 -6.67
C PRO A 162 18.47 -13.17 -7.86
N ARG A 163 17.72 -12.25 -8.48
CA ARG A 163 17.05 -12.48 -9.76
C ARG A 163 18.11 -12.54 -10.85
N VAL A 164 18.38 -13.73 -11.39
CA VAL A 164 19.16 -13.87 -12.63
C VAL A 164 18.20 -13.61 -13.81
N ARG A 165 18.71 -13.05 -14.91
CA ARG A 165 17.95 -12.97 -16.17
C ARG A 165 17.57 -14.39 -16.60
N GLY A 166 16.27 -14.67 -16.72
CA GLY A 166 15.75 -16.03 -16.93
C GLY A 166 15.50 -16.73 -15.60
N ASP A 167 14.41 -17.49 -15.49
CA ASP A 167 13.78 -18.02 -14.27
C ASP A 167 14.66 -18.91 -13.34
N GLU A 168 15.97 -18.93 -13.49
CA GLU A 168 16.90 -19.68 -12.65
C GLU A 168 17.30 -18.89 -11.39
N VAL A 169 16.78 -19.33 -10.25
CA VAL A 169 17.18 -18.84 -8.93
C VAL A 169 18.44 -19.59 -8.49
N TYR A 170 19.55 -18.86 -8.31
CA TYR A 170 20.77 -19.46 -7.74
C TYR A 170 20.57 -19.77 -6.25
N GLU A 171 20.16 -21.00 -5.91
CA GLU A 171 19.69 -21.36 -4.55
C GLU A 171 20.77 -21.48 -3.47
N GLY A 172 22.04 -21.74 -3.82
CA GLY A 172 23.07 -22.11 -2.85
C GLY A 172 23.62 -20.95 -2.02
N GLY A 173 24.06 -19.88 -2.68
CA GLY A 173 24.78 -18.77 -2.01
C GLY A 173 23.89 -17.85 -1.15
N TRP A 174 22.65 -17.60 -1.57
CA TRP A 174 21.77 -16.65 -0.89
C TRP A 174 21.30 -17.16 0.48
N ARG A 175 21.02 -18.46 0.63
CA ARG A 175 20.64 -19.05 1.94
C ARG A 175 21.75 -18.88 2.95
N HIS A 176 23.01 -19.05 2.53
CA HIS A 176 24.15 -18.80 3.40
C HIS A 176 24.23 -17.33 3.84
N ILE A 177 24.05 -16.38 2.92
CA ILE A 177 24.03 -14.95 3.24
C ILE A 177 22.94 -14.63 4.26
N ARG A 178 21.68 -15.02 3.97
CA ARG A 178 20.53 -14.74 4.83
C ARG A 178 20.61 -15.48 6.17
N ASP A 179 20.76 -16.80 6.15
CA ASP A 179 20.57 -17.65 7.32
C ASP A 179 21.81 -17.73 8.22
N THR A 180 22.99 -17.47 7.66
CA THR A 180 24.27 -17.56 8.41
C THR A 180 24.93 -16.20 8.60
N PHE A 181 25.27 -15.49 7.52
CA PHE A 181 26.03 -14.24 7.61
C PHE A 181 25.21 -13.11 8.24
N MET A 182 24.04 -12.78 7.67
CA MET A 182 23.17 -11.71 8.17
C MET A 182 22.68 -12.02 9.59
N LYS A 183 22.27 -13.27 9.85
CA LYS A 183 21.88 -13.66 11.21
C LYS A 183 23.00 -13.43 12.24
N ARG A 184 24.24 -13.83 11.92
CA ARG A 184 25.38 -13.61 12.82
C ARG A 184 25.70 -12.13 12.99
N LEU A 185 25.62 -11.35 11.92
CA LEU A 185 25.89 -9.92 11.97
C LEU A 185 24.86 -9.16 12.84
N LEU A 186 23.58 -9.51 12.72
CA LEU A 186 22.49 -8.86 13.45
C LEU A 186 22.41 -9.27 14.93
N LEU A 187 22.73 -10.53 15.25
CA LEU A 187 22.61 -11.06 16.63
C LEU A 187 23.93 -11.00 17.40
N ASN A 188 25.04 -11.27 16.72
CA ASN A 188 26.37 -11.43 17.32
C ASN A 188 27.38 -10.43 16.74
N GLY A 189 26.91 -9.34 16.15
CA GLY A 189 27.76 -8.30 15.59
C GLY A 189 28.73 -7.72 16.62
N PRO A 190 29.84 -7.10 16.17
CA PRO A 190 30.81 -6.48 17.06
C PRO A 190 30.16 -5.40 17.92
N ARG A 191 30.51 -5.36 19.22
CA ARG A 191 30.03 -4.33 20.16
C ARG A 191 30.47 -2.92 19.80
N SER A 192 31.57 -2.79 19.05
CA SER A 192 32.06 -1.53 18.50
C SER A 192 31.28 -1.06 17.27
N VAL A 193 30.33 -1.84 16.75
CA VAL A 193 29.56 -1.50 15.55
C VAL A 193 28.08 -1.37 15.89
N LEU A 194 27.53 -0.17 15.71
CA LEU A 194 26.11 0.11 15.76
C LEU A 194 25.54 0.00 14.35
N TRP A 195 24.61 -0.91 14.13
CA TRP A 195 23.94 -1.07 12.85
C TRP A 195 22.69 -0.22 12.78
N CYS A 196 22.54 0.56 11.71
CA CYS A 196 21.32 1.23 11.32
C CYS A 196 21.00 0.81 9.89
N ILE A 197 20.00 -0.03 9.73
CA ILE A 197 19.76 -0.78 8.51
C ILE A 197 18.53 -0.25 7.84
N THR A 198 18.64 0.39 6.68
CA THR A 198 17.51 0.73 5.83
C THR A 198 17.14 -0.44 4.86
N GLY A 199 15.88 -0.71 4.56
CA GLY A 199 15.42 -1.52 3.42
C GLY A 199 14.00 -1.26 2.84
N SER A 200 13.80 -1.05 1.54
CA SER A 200 12.56 -0.52 0.94
C SER A 200 11.47 -1.54 0.69
N GLY A 201 11.87 -2.79 0.43
CA GLY A 201 10.99 -3.89 0.10
C GLY A 201 10.49 -4.55 1.38
N LEU A 202 9.66 -3.84 2.14
CA LEU A 202 9.33 -4.20 3.52
C LEU A 202 8.68 -5.59 3.63
N ALA A 203 7.87 -6.02 2.66
CA ALA A 203 7.32 -7.37 2.65
C ALA A 203 8.45 -8.41 2.65
N HIS A 204 9.50 -8.21 1.85
CA HIS A 204 10.62 -9.13 1.72
C HIS A 204 11.60 -9.08 2.87
N THR A 205 11.91 -7.90 3.38
CA THR A 205 12.77 -7.74 4.56
C THR A 205 12.18 -8.51 5.71
N TRP A 206 10.89 -8.33 5.98
CA TRP A 206 10.21 -9.04 7.06
C TRP A 206 10.00 -10.53 6.77
N ILE A 207 9.62 -10.91 5.54
CA ILE A 207 9.51 -12.34 5.17
C ILE A 207 10.86 -13.04 5.30
N GLY A 208 11.94 -12.42 4.82
CA GLY A 208 13.30 -12.93 4.88
C GLY A 208 13.84 -13.02 6.30
N HIS A 209 13.60 -12.00 7.12
CA HIS A 209 13.99 -11.94 8.52
C HIS A 209 13.28 -13.00 9.37
N VAL A 210 11.97 -13.17 9.19
CA VAL A 210 11.17 -14.20 9.88
C VAL A 210 11.46 -15.60 9.36
N SER A 211 11.93 -15.73 8.12
CA SER A 211 12.35 -17.02 7.54
C SER A 211 13.72 -17.49 8.03
N MET A 212 14.48 -16.68 8.77
CA MET A 212 15.76 -17.11 9.34
C MET A 212 15.50 -18.22 10.38
N PRO A 213 16.24 -19.34 10.33
CA PRO A 213 16.01 -20.44 11.26
C PRO A 213 16.22 -19.99 12.70
N ASN A 214 15.30 -20.31 13.61
CA ASN A 214 15.31 -19.77 14.98
C ASN A 214 16.56 -20.18 15.78
N ASN A 215 17.00 -21.45 15.74
CA ASN A 215 18.20 -21.96 16.43
C ASN A 215 18.45 -21.34 17.83
N GLY A 216 17.40 -21.16 18.64
CA GLY A 216 17.47 -20.61 20.00
C GLY A 216 17.34 -19.08 20.16
N PHE A 217 17.43 -18.28 19.10
CA PHE A 217 17.27 -16.81 19.13
C PHE A 217 16.54 -16.29 17.89
N MET A 218 15.43 -15.58 18.09
CA MET A 218 14.63 -15.03 16.98
C MET A 218 15.12 -13.61 16.63
N PRO A 219 15.66 -13.39 15.41
CA PRO A 219 16.15 -12.07 14.97
C PRO A 219 15.10 -10.96 15.16
N GLU A 220 13.83 -11.28 14.95
CA GLU A 220 12.66 -10.39 15.09
C GLU A 220 12.43 -9.83 16.50
N THR A 221 13.06 -10.43 17.53
CA THR A 221 13.00 -10.00 18.93
C THR A 221 14.29 -9.32 19.39
N GLY A 222 15.37 -9.41 18.60
CA GLY A 222 16.68 -8.83 18.92
C GLY A 222 16.97 -7.49 18.24
N ALA A 223 16.11 -7.02 17.34
CA ALA A 223 16.26 -5.75 16.64
C ALA A 223 15.39 -4.64 17.25
N TYR A 224 15.87 -3.39 17.22
CA TYR A 224 15.09 -2.20 17.57
C TYR A 224 14.51 -1.64 16.27
N THR A 225 13.19 -1.67 16.15
CA THR A 225 12.49 -1.42 14.89
C THR A 225 11.85 -0.05 14.92
N VAL A 226 12.04 0.74 13.86
CA VAL A 226 11.41 2.03 13.72
C VAL A 226 10.72 2.10 12.36
N ASP A 227 9.39 2.06 12.39
CA ASP A 227 8.57 2.05 11.17
C ASP A 227 8.28 3.49 10.74
N LEU A 228 8.70 3.84 9.52
CA LEU A 228 8.33 5.13 8.94
C LEU A 228 6.85 5.14 8.57
N ALA A 229 6.17 6.27 8.79
CA ALA A 229 4.76 6.36 8.43
C ALA A 229 4.56 6.30 6.92
N ALA A 230 3.70 5.35 6.50
CA ALA A 230 3.29 5.20 5.12
C ALA A 230 2.42 6.37 4.62
N THR A 231 1.68 7.01 5.54
CA THR A 231 0.75 8.09 5.24
C THR A 231 0.91 9.24 6.23
N HIS A 232 0.76 10.47 5.75
CA HIS A 232 0.90 11.71 6.50
C HIS A 232 -0.44 12.44 6.60
N SER A 233 -0.65 13.20 7.67
CA SER A 233 -1.88 14.00 7.82
C SER A 233 -1.94 15.13 6.78
N PRO A 234 -3.12 15.73 6.52
CA PRO A 234 -3.21 16.91 5.65
C PRO A 234 -2.30 18.05 6.10
N SER A 235 -2.19 18.28 7.42
CA SER A 235 -1.31 19.32 7.99
C SER A 235 0.18 19.07 7.69
N HIS A 236 0.60 17.81 7.77
CA HIS A 236 1.94 17.37 7.41
C HIS A 236 2.23 17.56 5.92
N MET A 237 1.28 17.18 5.07
CA MET A 237 1.39 17.34 3.62
C MET A 237 1.45 18.82 3.22
N SER A 238 0.67 19.70 3.87
CA SER A 238 0.74 21.15 3.66
C SER A 238 2.08 21.75 4.08
N LEU A 239 2.70 21.25 5.17
CA LEU A 239 4.04 21.66 5.60
C LEU A 239 5.10 21.31 4.56
N VAL A 240 5.09 20.08 4.04
CA VAL A 240 6.00 19.62 2.99
C VAL A 240 5.80 20.43 1.71
N TRP A 241 4.55 20.66 1.31
CA TRP A 241 4.23 21.49 0.15
C TRP A 241 4.76 22.92 0.30
N GLY A 242 4.58 23.54 1.47
CA GLY A 242 5.09 24.87 1.75
C GLY A 242 6.62 24.96 1.64
N GLN A 243 7.35 23.88 1.96
CA GLN A 243 8.80 23.82 1.75
C GLN A 243 9.17 23.69 0.27
N LEU A 244 8.48 22.81 -0.47
CA LEU A 244 8.70 22.65 -1.90
C LEU A 244 8.43 23.96 -2.65
N VAL A 245 7.34 24.66 -2.33
CA VAL A 245 7.04 25.98 -2.91
C VAL A 245 8.17 26.97 -2.65
N ARG A 246 8.69 27.07 -1.42
CA ARG A 246 9.83 27.98 -1.13
C ARG A 246 11.09 27.60 -1.88
N LEU A 247 11.44 26.30 -1.90
CA LEU A 247 12.63 25.80 -2.57
C LEU A 247 12.60 26.11 -4.08
N TYR A 248 11.44 25.93 -4.70
CA TYR A 248 11.29 26.15 -6.14
C TYR A 248 10.97 27.61 -6.51
N ASP A 249 10.43 28.41 -5.59
CA ASP A 249 10.31 29.87 -5.74
C ASP A 249 11.70 30.54 -5.81
N GLU A 250 12.66 30.08 -5.01
CA GLU A 250 14.08 30.49 -5.13
C GLU A 250 14.66 30.19 -6.52
N LEU A 251 14.16 29.15 -7.17
CA LEU A 251 14.52 28.74 -8.54
C LEU A 251 13.61 29.37 -9.62
N ARG A 252 12.68 30.27 -9.24
CA ARG A 252 11.66 30.90 -10.09
C ARG A 252 10.78 29.90 -10.84
N VAL A 253 10.45 28.79 -10.18
CA VAL A 253 9.57 27.75 -10.69
C VAL A 253 8.28 27.73 -9.87
N GLU A 254 7.16 28.02 -10.52
CA GLU A 254 5.84 27.94 -9.90
C GLU A 254 5.34 26.49 -9.87
N LEU A 255 4.94 26.01 -8.69
CA LEU A 255 4.40 24.66 -8.51
C LEU A 255 2.87 24.69 -8.54
N ASP A 256 2.27 23.84 -9.37
CA ASP A 256 0.82 23.71 -9.45
C ASP A 256 0.25 23.00 -8.19
N PRO A 257 -0.68 23.63 -7.44
CA PRO A 257 -1.29 23.05 -6.23
C PRO A 257 -2.00 21.71 -6.45
N SER A 258 -2.37 21.39 -7.70
CA SER A 258 -3.00 20.13 -8.07
C SER A 258 -2.10 18.92 -7.77
N LEU A 259 -0.77 19.10 -7.75
CA LEU A 259 0.17 18.04 -7.38
C LEU A 259 0.00 17.62 -5.92
N LEU A 260 -0.18 18.57 -4.99
CA LEU A 260 -0.48 18.26 -3.60
C LEU A 260 -1.84 17.56 -3.48
N ARG A 261 -2.86 18.08 -4.16
CA ARG A 261 -4.24 17.57 -4.06
C ARG A 261 -4.37 16.14 -4.58
N LEU A 262 -3.65 15.79 -5.65
CA LEU A 262 -3.75 14.49 -6.32
C LEU A 262 -2.68 13.49 -5.88
N CYS A 263 -1.67 13.93 -5.13
CA CYS A 263 -0.68 13.02 -4.58
C CYS A 263 -1.30 12.22 -3.44
N PRO A 264 -1.11 10.88 -3.39
CA PRO A 264 -1.37 10.11 -2.18
C PRO A 264 -0.68 10.76 -0.96
N PRO A 265 -1.23 10.66 0.26
CA PRO A 265 -0.76 11.40 1.43
C PRO A 265 0.61 10.91 1.93
N SER A 266 1.68 11.14 1.17
CA SER A 266 3.04 10.71 1.45
C SER A 266 4.03 11.81 1.05
N ALA A 267 4.80 12.28 2.02
CA ALA A 267 5.79 13.32 1.81
C ALA A 267 6.84 12.92 0.75
N ALA A 268 7.32 11.67 0.80
CA ALA A 268 8.31 11.17 -0.16
C ALA A 268 7.73 11.12 -1.59
N LEU A 269 6.50 10.61 -1.74
CA LEU A 269 5.86 10.56 -3.05
C LEU A 269 5.59 11.96 -3.61
N LEU A 270 5.21 12.92 -2.77
CA LEU A 270 5.00 14.31 -3.20
C LEU A 270 6.29 14.95 -3.70
N THR A 271 7.39 14.78 -2.97
CA THR A 271 8.71 15.28 -3.40
C THR A 271 9.14 14.65 -4.72
N THR A 272 9.06 13.32 -4.84
CA THR A 272 9.41 12.63 -6.09
C THR A 272 8.49 13.02 -7.25
N LEU A 273 7.19 13.20 -7.01
CA LEU A 273 6.23 13.64 -8.02
C LEU A 273 6.60 15.03 -8.56
N VAL A 274 6.94 15.97 -7.68
CA VAL A 274 7.38 17.32 -8.06
C VAL A 274 8.68 17.25 -8.86
N GLU A 275 9.70 16.55 -8.36
CA GLU A 275 10.98 16.37 -9.05
C GLU A 275 10.82 15.75 -10.43
N GLN A 276 10.02 14.68 -10.55
CA GLN A 276 9.79 13.99 -11.81
C GLN A 276 9.06 14.87 -12.80
N ARG A 277 8.07 15.66 -12.36
CA ARG A 277 7.40 16.62 -13.26
C ARG A 277 8.38 17.65 -13.80
N LEU A 278 9.24 18.16 -12.93
CA LEU A 278 10.22 19.17 -13.31
C LEU A 278 11.33 18.58 -14.19
N ASN A 279 11.69 17.31 -14.04
CA ASN A 279 12.79 16.70 -14.79
C ASN A 279 12.37 16.02 -16.11
N THR A 280 11.07 15.91 -16.38
CA THR A 280 10.56 15.23 -17.59
C THR A 280 10.05 16.23 -18.64
N LEU A 281 9.94 15.76 -19.90
CA LEU A 281 9.26 16.48 -20.99
C LEU A 281 7.75 16.71 -20.72
N ALA A 282 7.21 16.13 -19.64
CA ALA A 282 5.82 16.27 -19.20
C ALA A 282 5.50 17.65 -18.59
N ARG A 283 6.45 18.60 -18.57
CA ARG A 283 6.17 20.01 -18.23
C ARG A 283 5.06 20.64 -19.08
N ASN A 284 4.88 20.13 -20.31
CA ASN A 284 3.85 20.61 -21.24
C ASN A 284 2.48 19.94 -21.03
N GLN A 285 2.39 18.90 -20.19
CA GLN A 285 1.14 18.24 -19.82
C GLN A 285 0.49 18.97 -18.63
N GLY A 286 -0.83 18.95 -18.56
CA GLY A 286 -1.57 19.45 -17.39
C GLY A 286 -1.11 18.77 -16.11
N ALA A 287 -1.02 19.53 -15.01
CA ALA A 287 -0.58 19.02 -13.70
C ALA A 287 -1.39 17.81 -13.23
N GLU A 288 -2.69 17.90 -13.44
CA GLU A 288 -3.63 16.88 -13.03
C GLU A 288 -3.42 15.59 -13.80
N ASP A 289 -3.28 15.68 -15.13
CA ASP A 289 -3.07 14.51 -15.98
C ASP A 289 -1.74 13.84 -15.65
N PHE A 290 -0.67 14.62 -15.48
CA PHE A 290 0.63 14.09 -15.07
C PHE A 290 0.55 13.38 -13.71
N ALA A 291 -0.06 13.99 -12.69
CA ALA A 291 -0.16 13.40 -11.36
C ALA A 291 -0.99 12.09 -11.37
N ARG A 292 -2.07 12.07 -12.15
CA ARG A 292 -2.90 10.87 -12.33
C ARG A 292 -2.14 9.77 -13.05
N GLU A 293 -1.43 10.09 -14.14
CA GLU A 293 -0.61 9.11 -14.87
C GLU A 293 0.55 8.60 -14.02
N TYR A 294 1.26 9.46 -13.31
CA TYR A 294 2.35 9.07 -12.42
C TYR A 294 1.87 8.11 -11.33
N THR A 295 0.75 8.42 -10.68
CA THR A 295 0.17 7.55 -9.65
C THR A 295 -0.30 6.22 -10.22
N LYS A 296 -0.92 6.25 -11.40
CA LYS A 296 -1.42 5.07 -12.12
C LYS A 296 -0.29 4.14 -12.59
N TRP A 297 0.75 4.69 -13.20
CA TRP A 297 1.78 3.91 -13.87
C TRP A 297 3.00 3.65 -13.02
N HIS A 298 3.44 4.61 -12.21
CA HIS A 298 4.67 4.46 -11.45
C HIS A 298 4.37 3.82 -10.09
N ILE A 299 3.50 4.43 -9.28
CA ILE A 299 3.24 3.96 -7.91
C ILE A 299 2.61 2.57 -7.91
N ALA A 300 1.56 2.34 -8.72
CA ALA A 300 0.91 1.04 -8.76
C ALA A 300 1.79 -0.05 -9.38
N HIS A 301 2.62 0.28 -10.37
CA HIS A 301 3.57 -0.68 -10.94
C HIS A 301 4.62 -1.10 -9.91
N GLU A 302 5.18 -0.14 -9.20
CA GLU A 302 6.25 -0.37 -8.24
C GLU A 302 5.77 -1.19 -7.05
N PHE A 303 4.63 -0.82 -6.45
CA PHE A 303 4.00 -1.62 -5.41
C PHE A 303 3.64 -3.03 -5.91
N ARG A 304 3.17 -3.15 -7.16
CA ARG A 304 2.87 -4.46 -7.77
C ARG A 304 4.12 -5.32 -7.92
N VAL A 305 5.25 -4.77 -8.37
CA VAL A 305 6.52 -5.51 -8.52
C VAL A 305 6.97 -6.05 -7.16
N GLU A 306 6.88 -5.23 -6.13
CA GLU A 306 7.21 -5.60 -4.75
C GLU A 306 6.28 -6.71 -4.24
N MET A 307 4.96 -6.52 -4.32
CA MET A 307 4.00 -7.51 -3.87
C MET A 307 4.09 -8.82 -4.66
N ALA A 308 4.34 -8.77 -5.97
CA ALA A 308 4.50 -9.96 -6.80
C ALA A 308 5.67 -10.81 -6.31
N ALA A 309 6.82 -10.19 -6.05
CA ALA A 309 7.97 -10.90 -5.51
C ALA A 309 7.66 -11.48 -4.12
N GLY A 310 6.92 -10.75 -3.26
CA GLY A 310 6.68 -11.14 -1.87
C GLY A 310 5.69 -12.29 -1.74
N LEU A 311 4.67 -12.25 -2.59
CA LEU A 311 3.58 -13.22 -2.59
C LEU A 311 3.88 -14.46 -3.44
N ALA A 312 4.89 -14.43 -4.32
CA ALA A 312 5.27 -15.58 -5.15
C ALA A 312 5.54 -16.86 -4.33
N ARG A 313 6.07 -16.72 -3.12
CA ARG A 313 6.39 -17.84 -2.21
C ARG A 313 5.33 -18.07 -1.13
N ALA A 314 4.31 -17.22 -1.07
CA ALA A 314 3.26 -17.34 -0.07
C ALA A 314 2.26 -18.46 -0.45
N PRO A 315 1.78 -19.27 0.52
CA PRO A 315 0.71 -20.23 0.27
C PRO A 315 -0.54 -19.55 -0.29
N PRO A 316 -1.38 -20.25 -1.10
CA PRO A 316 -2.61 -19.69 -1.64
C PRO A 316 -3.51 -19.06 -0.59
N ALA A 317 -3.64 -19.67 0.60
CA ALA A 317 -4.44 -19.13 1.70
C ALA A 317 -3.92 -17.76 2.20
N GLN A 318 -2.62 -17.51 2.19
CA GLN A 318 -2.06 -16.19 2.54
C GLN A 318 -2.31 -15.16 1.45
N ARG A 319 -2.20 -15.57 0.18
CA ARG A 319 -2.51 -14.72 -0.98
C ARG A 319 -3.98 -14.33 -1.02
N LEU A 320 -4.88 -15.27 -0.69
CA LEU A 320 -6.30 -14.99 -0.57
C LEU A 320 -6.58 -14.03 0.59
N ALA A 321 -5.99 -14.26 1.77
CA ALA A 321 -6.12 -13.32 2.88
C ALA A 321 -5.61 -11.90 2.51
N MET A 322 -4.53 -11.80 1.74
CA MET A 322 -4.05 -10.52 1.20
C MET A 322 -5.03 -9.88 0.23
N LEU A 323 -5.63 -10.68 -0.67
CA LEU A 323 -6.64 -10.23 -1.60
C LEU A 323 -7.92 -9.75 -0.87
N ASP A 324 -8.33 -10.44 0.19
CA ASP A 324 -9.49 -10.06 1.00
C ASP A 324 -9.32 -8.69 1.66
N MET A 325 -8.09 -8.33 2.07
CA MET A 325 -7.76 -6.98 2.57
C MET A 325 -7.93 -5.89 1.53
N ALA A 326 -7.92 -6.25 0.24
CA ALA A 326 -8.22 -5.33 -0.84
C ALA A 326 -9.72 -5.10 -1.01
N PHE A 327 -10.61 -5.90 -0.42
CA PHE A 327 -12.06 -5.75 -0.55
C PHE A 327 -12.70 -5.21 0.73
N TRP A 328 -13.26 -4.00 0.63
CA TRP A 328 -14.10 -3.43 1.69
C TRP A 328 -15.30 -4.33 1.99
N GLY A 329 -15.65 -4.48 3.27
CA GLY A 329 -16.70 -5.39 3.75
C GLY A 329 -16.25 -6.85 3.93
N VAL A 330 -15.22 -7.31 3.22
CA VAL A 330 -14.61 -8.64 3.44
C VAL A 330 -13.48 -8.51 4.45
N GLY A 331 -12.38 -7.82 4.08
CA GLY A 331 -11.19 -7.64 4.91
C GLY A 331 -10.55 -8.96 5.33
N ALA A 332 -9.46 -8.93 6.09
CA ALA A 332 -8.83 -10.16 6.58
C ALA A 332 -8.62 -10.19 8.10
N ARG A 333 -8.83 -11.37 8.68
CA ARG A 333 -8.36 -11.70 10.03
C ARG A 333 -6.89 -12.11 9.96
N VAL A 334 -6.02 -11.11 9.86
CA VAL A 334 -4.58 -11.30 9.65
C VAL A 334 -3.88 -12.19 10.69
N GLY A 335 -4.38 -12.26 11.94
CA GLY A 335 -3.73 -12.99 13.02
C GLY A 335 -3.61 -14.50 12.82
N LYS A 336 -4.48 -15.11 12.00
CA LYS A 336 -4.50 -16.56 11.74
C LYS A 336 -3.84 -16.95 10.42
N TYR A 337 -3.85 -16.05 9.43
CA TYR A 337 -3.52 -16.40 8.06
C TYR A 337 -2.24 -15.74 7.55
N LEU A 338 -1.87 -14.55 8.05
CA LEU A 338 -0.66 -13.87 7.61
C LEU A 338 0.55 -14.22 8.47
N SER A 339 1.69 -14.42 7.83
CA SER A 339 2.97 -14.59 8.54
C SER A 339 3.26 -13.37 9.43
N PRO A 340 3.95 -13.52 10.57
CA PRO A 340 4.31 -12.40 11.43
C PRO A 340 5.00 -11.25 10.67
N GLY A 341 5.87 -11.59 9.72
CA GLY A 341 6.58 -10.59 8.91
C GLY A 341 5.65 -9.79 8.00
N LEU A 342 4.72 -10.48 7.34
CA LEU A 342 3.73 -9.81 6.49
C LEU A 342 2.76 -8.95 7.32
N ARG A 343 2.42 -9.37 8.55
CA ARG A 343 1.64 -8.57 9.48
C ARG A 343 2.35 -7.27 9.87
N ARG A 344 3.61 -7.35 10.29
CA ARG A 344 4.42 -6.18 10.65
C ARG A 344 4.54 -5.22 9.46
N PHE A 345 4.79 -5.72 8.27
CA PHE A 345 4.80 -4.90 7.06
C PHE A 345 3.48 -4.17 6.83
N LEU A 346 2.35 -4.85 6.98
CA LEU A 346 1.04 -4.28 6.61
C LEU A 346 0.45 -3.36 7.66
N GLU A 347 0.86 -3.49 8.93
CA GLU A 347 0.36 -2.68 10.05
C GLU A 347 0.27 -1.17 9.76
N PRO A 348 1.30 -0.50 9.19
CA PRO A 348 1.21 0.91 8.81
C PRO A 348 0.28 1.20 7.61
N HIS A 349 -0.02 0.18 6.79
CA HIS A 349 -0.79 0.31 5.55
C HIS A 349 -2.26 -0.07 5.68
N VAL A 350 -2.69 -0.49 6.88
CA VAL A 350 -4.02 -1.05 7.11
C VAL A 350 -4.86 -0.26 8.11
N GLU A 351 -6.16 -0.25 7.87
CA GLU A 351 -7.17 0.16 8.85
C GLU A 351 -7.77 -1.08 9.50
N LYS A 352 -7.98 -0.97 10.81
CA LYS A 352 -8.63 -2.01 11.60
C LYS A 352 -10.07 -1.61 11.89
N THR A 353 -11.01 -2.50 11.61
CA THR A 353 -12.42 -2.34 11.98
C THR A 353 -12.69 -2.82 13.40
N ASP A 354 -13.86 -2.46 13.93
CA ASP A 354 -14.27 -2.79 15.31
C ASP A 354 -14.38 -4.31 15.53
N ASP A 355 -14.67 -5.08 14.49
CA ASP A 355 -14.69 -6.55 14.49
C ASP A 355 -13.30 -7.20 14.35
N GLY A 356 -12.24 -6.37 14.30
CA GLY A 356 -10.84 -6.78 14.29
C GLY A 356 -10.27 -7.17 12.92
N ARG A 357 -10.99 -6.92 11.81
CA ARG A 357 -10.50 -7.16 10.44
C ARG A 357 -9.63 -6.01 9.94
N TRP A 358 -8.73 -6.33 9.02
CA TRP A 358 -7.78 -5.38 8.44
C TRP A 358 -8.12 -5.12 6.97
N TYR A 359 -8.04 -3.86 6.57
CA TYR A 359 -8.28 -3.37 5.21
C TYR A 359 -7.12 -2.51 4.76
N LEU A 360 -6.71 -2.59 3.50
CA LEU A 360 -5.68 -1.68 2.98
C LEU A 360 -6.25 -0.28 2.82
N ARG A 361 -5.55 0.73 3.35
CA ARG A 361 -5.98 2.14 3.27
C ARG A 361 -5.85 2.71 1.86
N SER A 362 -4.78 2.36 1.16
CA SER A 362 -4.45 2.92 -0.16
C SER A 362 -5.22 2.24 -1.29
N THR A 363 -5.96 3.05 -2.07
CA THR A 363 -6.62 2.66 -3.32
C THR A 363 -5.65 1.99 -4.29
N ALA A 364 -4.44 2.56 -4.45
CA ALA A 364 -3.43 1.99 -5.34
C ALA A 364 -2.97 0.59 -4.89
N HIS A 365 -2.81 0.39 -3.58
CA HIS A 365 -2.43 -0.93 -3.04
C HIS A 365 -3.54 -1.96 -3.23
N ARG A 366 -4.80 -1.57 -2.98
CA ARG A 366 -5.98 -2.44 -3.22
C ARG A 366 -6.04 -2.89 -4.68
N GLN A 367 -5.89 -1.96 -5.62
CA GLN A 367 -5.90 -2.28 -7.05
C GLN A 367 -4.76 -3.20 -7.43
N ALA A 368 -3.53 -2.87 -7.02
CA ALA A 368 -2.37 -3.68 -7.35
C ALA A 368 -2.53 -5.15 -6.90
N LEU A 369 -3.10 -5.41 -5.72
CA LEU A 369 -3.38 -6.78 -5.28
C LEU A 369 -4.47 -7.47 -6.10
N ARG A 370 -5.57 -6.78 -6.41
CA ARG A 370 -6.64 -7.32 -7.27
C ARG A 370 -6.13 -7.65 -8.68
N PHE A 371 -5.13 -6.92 -9.17
CA PHE A 371 -4.48 -7.21 -10.45
C PHE A 371 -3.41 -8.30 -10.37
N LEU A 372 -2.92 -8.63 -9.18
CA LEU A 372 -1.83 -9.57 -8.98
C LEU A 372 -2.35 -10.98 -8.64
N ILE A 373 -3.43 -11.09 -7.87
CA ILE A 373 -3.94 -12.33 -7.29
C ILE A 373 -5.29 -12.71 -7.92
N ARG A 374 -5.41 -13.97 -8.36
CA ARG A 374 -6.66 -14.56 -8.85
C ARG A 374 -7.57 -14.97 -7.68
N LYS A 375 -8.85 -15.20 -7.98
CA LYS A 375 -9.85 -15.69 -7.00
C LYS A 375 -9.49 -17.05 -6.39
N ASP A 376 -8.65 -17.85 -7.04
CA ASP A 376 -8.14 -19.14 -6.53
C ASP A 376 -6.83 -18.98 -5.73
N GLY A 377 -6.33 -17.75 -5.56
CA GLY A 377 -5.07 -17.44 -4.88
C GLY A 377 -3.84 -17.64 -5.75
N SER A 378 -3.98 -18.12 -7.00
CA SER A 378 -2.86 -18.14 -7.95
C SER A 378 -2.48 -16.71 -8.37
N MET A 379 -1.24 -16.52 -8.84
CA MET A 379 -0.79 -15.21 -9.31
C MET A 379 -0.78 -15.16 -10.83
N TRP A 380 -1.06 -13.98 -11.38
CA TRP A 380 -0.95 -13.75 -12.82
C TRP A 380 0.52 -13.78 -13.28
N ARG A 381 0.81 -14.54 -14.36
CA ARG A 381 2.16 -14.65 -14.94
C ARG A 381 2.55 -13.46 -15.82
N ARG A 382 1.59 -12.88 -16.55
CA ARG A 382 1.80 -11.68 -17.37
C ARG A 382 1.15 -10.47 -16.72
N LEU A 383 1.96 -9.44 -16.62
CA LEU A 383 1.62 -8.14 -16.06
C LEU A 383 0.99 -7.30 -17.18
N GLY A 384 -0.32 -7.46 -17.45
CA GLY A 384 -1.01 -6.69 -18.49
C GLY A 384 -0.94 -5.18 -18.25
N GLU A 385 -0.92 -4.39 -19.33
CA GLU A 385 -0.85 -2.91 -19.34
C GLU A 385 -2.17 -2.22 -18.95
N GLU A 386 -3.15 -2.95 -18.44
CA GLU A 386 -4.54 -2.49 -18.43
C GLU A 386 -4.94 -1.84 -17.10
N PHE A 387 -4.48 -0.62 -16.87
CA PHE A 387 -5.30 0.33 -16.14
C PHE A 387 -6.06 1.15 -17.20
N SER A 388 -7.20 0.67 -17.70
CA SER A 388 -8.01 1.42 -18.68
C SER A 388 -8.69 2.66 -18.07
N ALA A 389 -8.78 2.74 -16.74
CA ALA A 389 -9.36 3.84 -15.97
C ALA A 389 -8.43 4.28 -14.80
N PRO A 390 -8.64 5.47 -14.22
CA PRO A 390 -7.96 5.91 -12.99
C PRO A 390 -8.16 4.91 -11.84
N LEU A 391 -7.17 4.77 -10.96
CA LEU A 391 -7.21 3.80 -9.84
C LEU A 391 -8.39 4.04 -8.89
N GLU A 392 -8.74 5.31 -8.67
CA GLU A 392 -9.89 5.76 -7.87
C GLU A 392 -11.21 5.26 -8.46
N GLU A 393 -11.42 5.47 -9.77
CA GLU A 393 -12.63 5.00 -10.47
C GLU A 393 -12.71 3.47 -10.45
N LEU A 394 -11.58 2.79 -10.65
CA LEU A 394 -11.54 1.33 -10.54
C LEU A 394 -11.93 0.86 -9.14
N ASP A 395 -11.45 1.51 -8.07
CA ASP A 395 -11.77 1.12 -6.69
C ASP A 395 -13.21 1.43 -6.32
N ALA A 396 -13.71 2.58 -6.75
CA ALA A 396 -15.11 2.95 -6.66
C ALA A 396 -16.01 1.90 -7.33
N GLY A 397 -15.63 1.43 -8.52
CA GLY A 397 -16.33 0.35 -9.22
C GLY A 397 -16.41 -0.94 -8.39
N TRP A 398 -15.32 -1.34 -7.72
CA TRP A 398 -15.35 -2.51 -6.84
C TRP A 398 -16.25 -2.33 -5.62
N VAL A 399 -16.21 -1.16 -5.00
CA VAL A 399 -17.05 -0.83 -3.83
C VAL A 399 -18.52 -0.81 -4.23
N LEU A 400 -18.86 -0.19 -5.36
CA LEU A 400 -20.21 -0.15 -5.92
C LEU A 400 -20.73 -1.54 -6.31
N MET A 401 -19.88 -2.38 -6.89
CA MET A 401 -20.23 -3.76 -7.19
C MET A 401 -20.59 -4.51 -5.89
N ARG A 402 -19.77 -4.40 -4.84
CA ARG A 402 -20.05 -5.01 -3.54
C ARG A 402 -21.32 -4.46 -2.89
N LEU A 403 -21.55 -3.15 -2.99
CA LEU A 403 -22.78 -2.52 -2.54
C LEU A 403 -24.00 -3.13 -3.24
N GLY A 404 -23.96 -3.30 -4.56
CA GLY A 404 -25.06 -3.88 -5.32
C GLY A 404 -25.32 -5.35 -5.02
N GLN A 405 -24.27 -6.17 -4.93
CA GLN A 405 -24.39 -7.58 -4.51
C GLN A 405 -25.05 -7.69 -3.13
N THR A 406 -24.60 -6.87 -2.18
CA THR A 406 -25.08 -6.92 -0.79
C THR A 406 -26.49 -6.37 -0.64
N ALA A 407 -26.81 -5.27 -1.33
CA ALA A 407 -28.13 -4.66 -1.32
C ALA A 407 -29.18 -5.60 -1.93
N ASP A 408 -28.87 -6.23 -3.07
CA ASP A 408 -29.78 -7.18 -3.73
C ASP A 408 -29.94 -8.47 -2.91
N TYR A 409 -28.86 -8.99 -2.33
CA TYR A 409 -28.91 -10.16 -1.46
C TYR A 409 -29.83 -9.96 -0.24
N LEU A 410 -29.77 -8.79 0.39
CA LEU A 410 -30.53 -8.47 1.60
C LEU A 410 -31.95 -7.94 1.31
N PHE A 411 -32.13 -7.16 0.25
CA PHE A 411 -33.35 -6.37 0.01
C PHE A 411 -33.85 -6.39 -1.43
N GLY A 412 -33.22 -7.15 -2.32
CA GLY A 412 -33.66 -7.31 -3.70
C GLY A 412 -34.90 -8.18 -3.85
N HIS A 413 -35.33 -8.38 -5.09
CA HIS A 413 -36.58 -9.09 -5.41
C HIS A 413 -36.64 -10.53 -4.85
N LEU A 414 -35.50 -11.24 -4.79
CA LEU A 414 -35.42 -12.58 -4.20
C LEU A 414 -35.26 -12.59 -2.68
N ALA A 415 -35.00 -11.45 -2.05
CA ALA A 415 -34.72 -11.37 -0.63
C ALA A 415 -35.93 -11.81 0.21
N ARG A 416 -37.16 -11.49 -0.21
CA ARG A 416 -38.38 -11.90 0.50
C ARG A 416 -38.45 -13.41 0.66
N ARG A 417 -38.17 -14.17 -0.40
CA ARG A 417 -38.15 -15.64 -0.36
C ARG A 417 -36.96 -16.16 0.46
N ARG A 418 -35.78 -15.53 0.31
CA ARG A 418 -34.55 -15.92 1.01
C ARG A 418 -34.68 -15.85 2.53
N TRP A 419 -35.34 -14.80 3.03
CA TRP A 419 -35.49 -14.51 4.46
C TRP A 419 -36.85 -14.92 5.03
N GLU A 420 -37.70 -15.62 4.26
CA GLU A 420 -38.98 -16.10 4.74
C GLU A 420 -38.78 -17.05 5.94
N GLY A 421 -39.37 -16.69 7.09
CA GLY A 421 -39.22 -17.43 8.35
C GLY A 421 -37.82 -17.34 9.00
N LYS A 422 -36.91 -16.49 8.50
CA LYS A 422 -35.55 -16.30 9.04
C LYS A 422 -35.35 -14.88 9.55
N GLN A 423 -34.43 -14.71 10.51
CA GLN A 423 -33.98 -13.38 10.92
C GLN A 423 -32.98 -12.81 9.91
N LEU A 424 -33.03 -11.51 9.69
CA LEU A 424 -32.03 -10.80 8.91
C LEU A 424 -30.66 -10.86 9.61
N PRO A 425 -29.55 -10.87 8.86
CA PRO A 425 -28.21 -10.81 9.43
C PRO A 425 -28.00 -9.56 10.30
N ALA A 426 -27.09 -9.67 11.27
CA ALA A 426 -26.69 -8.54 12.10
C ALA A 426 -26.17 -7.38 11.23
N GLY A 427 -26.53 -6.15 11.61
CA GLY A 427 -26.17 -4.94 10.86
C GLY A 427 -27.07 -4.63 9.66
N ALA A 428 -27.89 -5.59 9.17
CA ALA A 428 -28.74 -5.39 8.00
C ALA A 428 -29.70 -4.19 8.14
N LEU A 429 -30.26 -3.95 9.33
CA LEU A 429 -31.15 -2.81 9.56
C LEU A 429 -30.40 -1.46 9.47
N GLN A 430 -29.18 -1.37 10.00
CA GLN A 430 -28.35 -0.16 9.91
C GLN A 430 -27.96 0.12 8.46
N PHE A 431 -27.58 -0.93 7.73
CA PHE A 431 -27.31 -0.87 6.29
C PHE A 431 -28.55 -0.42 5.50
N LYS A 432 -29.74 -0.97 5.80
CA LYS A 432 -31.01 -0.54 5.20
C LYS A 432 -31.27 0.95 5.44
N ASN A 433 -31.05 1.44 6.65
CA ASN A 433 -31.27 2.86 6.98
C ASN A 433 -30.35 3.78 6.17
N LYS A 434 -29.09 3.37 5.94
CA LYS A 434 -28.15 4.11 5.10
C LYS A 434 -28.58 4.10 3.62
N LEU A 435 -29.04 2.96 3.10
CA LEU A 435 -29.62 2.88 1.75
C LEU A 435 -30.90 3.72 1.62
N GLN A 436 -31.75 3.72 2.65
CA GLN A 436 -32.97 4.52 2.68
C GLN A 436 -32.65 6.02 2.59
N ALA A 437 -31.72 6.51 3.44
CA ALA A 437 -31.29 7.91 3.41
C ALA A 437 -30.74 8.31 2.04
N MET A 438 -29.93 7.45 1.41
CA MET A 438 -29.44 7.67 0.05
C MET A 438 -30.60 7.72 -0.96
N SER A 439 -31.56 6.79 -0.86
CA SER A 439 -32.71 6.74 -1.77
C SER A 439 -33.63 7.95 -1.63
N ASP A 440 -33.82 8.47 -0.41
CA ASP A 440 -34.63 9.66 -0.14
C ASP A 440 -33.96 10.92 -0.72
N GLU A 441 -32.64 11.03 -0.59
CA GLU A 441 -31.89 12.13 -1.19
C GLU A 441 -31.93 12.08 -2.72
N ILE A 442 -31.78 10.89 -3.32
CA ILE A 442 -31.92 10.69 -4.76
C ILE A 442 -33.34 11.07 -5.20
N ALA A 443 -34.37 10.60 -4.49
CA ALA A 443 -35.76 10.90 -4.79
C ALA A 443 -36.03 12.40 -4.88
N ASN A 444 -35.55 13.15 -3.89
CA ASN A 444 -35.67 14.61 -3.85
C ASN A 444 -35.00 15.28 -5.07
N LYS A 445 -33.90 14.73 -5.58
CA LYS A 445 -33.18 15.29 -6.73
C LYS A 445 -33.77 14.88 -8.07
N LEU A 446 -34.31 13.66 -8.17
CA LEU A 446 -34.89 13.11 -9.41
C LEU A 446 -36.05 13.95 -9.95
N VAL A 447 -36.91 14.48 -9.09
CA VAL A 447 -38.05 15.33 -9.50
C VAL A 447 -37.59 16.61 -10.18
N HIS A 448 -36.35 17.05 -9.93
CA HIS A 448 -35.79 18.30 -10.44
C HIS A 448 -34.81 18.12 -11.60
N THR A 449 -34.56 16.89 -12.05
CA THR A 449 -33.66 16.66 -13.20
C THR A 449 -34.26 17.21 -14.48
N ALA A 450 -33.41 17.54 -15.46
CA ALA A 450 -33.86 18.03 -16.76
C ALA A 450 -34.73 16.98 -17.49
N ALA A 451 -34.38 15.70 -17.36
CA ALA A 451 -35.15 14.58 -17.92
C ALA A 451 -36.58 14.55 -17.34
N SER A 452 -36.72 14.53 -16.02
CA SER A 452 -38.03 14.51 -15.36
C SER A 452 -38.86 15.76 -15.68
N ARG A 453 -38.24 16.94 -15.74
CA ARG A 453 -38.93 18.19 -16.11
C ARG A 453 -39.46 18.17 -17.55
N HIS A 454 -38.68 17.64 -18.49
CA HIS A 454 -39.14 17.48 -19.88
C HIS A 454 -40.26 16.45 -20.00
N ALA A 455 -40.14 15.31 -19.31
CA ALA A 455 -41.17 14.27 -19.32
C ALA A 455 -42.50 14.75 -18.72
N ILE A 456 -42.46 15.46 -17.59
CA ILE A 456 -43.65 16.06 -16.96
C ILE A 456 -44.30 17.11 -17.88
N ALA A 457 -43.48 17.94 -18.55
CA ALA A 457 -43.99 18.93 -19.49
C ALA A 457 -44.63 18.29 -20.74
N ALA A 458 -44.06 17.20 -21.24
CA ALA A 458 -44.59 16.45 -22.39
C ALA A 458 -45.85 15.63 -22.05
N GLY A 459 -45.95 15.12 -20.82
CA GLY A 459 -47.07 14.33 -20.31
C GLY A 459 -48.26 15.13 -19.77
N GLY A 460 -48.32 16.45 -20.01
CA GLY A 460 -49.45 17.29 -19.60
C GLY A 460 -49.47 17.65 -18.11
N GLY A 461 -48.32 17.62 -17.41
CA GLY A 461 -48.18 18.10 -16.03
C GLY A 461 -48.59 17.11 -14.94
N GLY A 462 -48.89 15.86 -15.27
CA GLY A 462 -49.15 14.80 -14.29
C GLY A 462 -47.90 14.44 -13.49
N ALA A 463 -48.08 14.13 -12.19
CA ALA A 463 -46.99 13.64 -11.35
C ALA A 463 -46.59 12.22 -11.78
N MET A 464 -45.32 12.03 -12.14
CA MET A 464 -44.78 10.72 -12.50
C MET A 464 -44.67 9.82 -11.28
N CYS A 465 -44.95 8.53 -11.44
CA CYS A 465 -44.76 7.56 -10.38
C CYS A 465 -43.26 7.26 -10.15
N THR A 466 -42.91 6.64 -9.03
CA THR A 466 -41.52 6.33 -8.65
C THR A 466 -40.77 5.59 -9.75
N ARG A 467 -41.39 4.58 -10.37
CA ARG A 467 -40.77 3.79 -11.42
C ARG A 467 -40.50 4.61 -12.69
N GLU A 468 -41.44 5.46 -13.09
CA GLU A 468 -41.30 6.35 -14.25
C GLU A 468 -40.19 7.38 -14.02
N LEU A 469 -40.12 8.01 -12.84
CA LEU A 469 -39.07 8.98 -12.51
C LEU A 469 -37.66 8.41 -12.68
N TRP A 470 -37.47 7.14 -12.32
CA TRP A 470 -36.18 6.46 -12.49
C TRP A 470 -35.94 6.02 -13.94
N ALA A 471 -36.97 5.52 -14.63
CA ALA A 471 -36.88 5.07 -16.02
C ALA A 471 -36.49 6.21 -16.98
N GLU A 472 -36.92 7.45 -16.70
CA GLU A 472 -36.55 8.65 -17.47
C GLU A 472 -35.07 9.04 -17.34
N GLN A 473 -34.34 8.48 -16.37
CA GLN A 473 -32.95 8.86 -16.18
C GLN A 473 -32.05 8.15 -17.19
N PRO A 474 -31.23 8.88 -17.98
CA PRO A 474 -30.37 8.26 -18.99
C PRO A 474 -29.37 7.24 -18.44
N TRP A 475 -28.92 7.41 -17.20
CA TRP A 475 -28.00 6.47 -16.54
C TRP A 475 -28.71 5.19 -16.08
N PHE A 476 -30.00 5.26 -15.72
CA PHE A 476 -30.79 4.10 -15.33
C PHE A 476 -31.13 3.27 -16.57
N GLU A 477 -31.64 3.92 -17.61
CA GLU A 477 -31.97 3.28 -18.87
C GLU A 477 -30.76 2.57 -19.46
N ARG A 478 -29.58 3.22 -19.48
CA ARG A 478 -28.35 2.59 -19.97
C ARG A 478 -27.88 1.40 -19.14
N ALA A 479 -28.10 1.41 -17.83
CA ALA A 479 -27.81 0.24 -16.98
C ALA A 479 -28.78 -0.90 -17.32
N LEU A 480 -30.08 -0.60 -17.47
CA LEU A 480 -31.12 -1.57 -17.80
C LEU A 480 -30.95 -2.19 -19.19
N GLN A 481 -30.63 -1.37 -20.20
CA GLN A 481 -30.46 -1.79 -21.59
C GLN A 481 -29.16 -2.56 -21.84
N SER A 482 -28.27 -2.63 -20.84
CA SER A 482 -27.04 -3.42 -20.94
C SER A 482 -27.35 -4.87 -21.34
N ARG A 483 -26.53 -5.44 -22.24
CA ARG A 483 -26.63 -6.86 -22.63
C ARG A 483 -26.57 -7.82 -21.44
N TRP A 484 -25.94 -7.40 -20.35
CA TRP A 484 -25.77 -8.17 -19.11
C TRP A 484 -27.00 -8.15 -18.19
N ASN A 485 -28.02 -7.35 -18.54
CA ASN A 485 -29.25 -7.20 -17.78
C ASN A 485 -30.48 -7.61 -18.59
N SER A 486 -30.34 -8.46 -19.61
CA SER A 486 -31.47 -8.94 -20.42
C SER A 486 -32.60 -9.52 -19.55
N HIS A 487 -32.28 -10.45 -18.65
CA HIS A 487 -33.25 -11.03 -17.73
C HIS A 487 -33.94 -9.98 -16.84
N TYR A 488 -33.17 -9.05 -16.28
CA TYR A 488 -33.70 -7.99 -15.41
C TYR A 488 -34.51 -6.94 -16.17
N ARG A 489 -34.22 -6.72 -17.45
CA ARG A 489 -35.00 -5.86 -18.35
C ARG A 489 -36.34 -6.49 -18.69
N ASP A 490 -36.36 -7.78 -18.98
CA ASP A 490 -37.61 -8.52 -19.20
C ASP A 490 -38.46 -8.53 -17.93
N TRP A 491 -37.83 -8.77 -16.77
CA TRP A 491 -38.48 -8.70 -15.47
C TRP A 491 -39.02 -7.29 -15.16
N PHE A 492 -38.24 -6.24 -15.41
CA PHE A 492 -38.69 -4.86 -15.22
C PHE A 492 -39.91 -4.57 -16.07
N ASN A 493 -39.89 -4.94 -17.37
CA ASN A 493 -40.97 -4.64 -18.31
C ASN A 493 -42.27 -5.41 -18.08
N HIS A 494 -42.31 -6.38 -17.17
CA HIS A 494 -43.54 -7.10 -16.84
C HIS A 494 -44.39 -6.30 -15.84
N ASP A 495 -45.67 -6.06 -16.17
CA ASP A 495 -46.56 -5.20 -15.37
C ASP A 495 -46.79 -5.71 -13.95
N ASP A 496 -46.75 -7.04 -13.75
CA ASP A 496 -46.94 -7.69 -12.45
C ASP A 496 -45.87 -7.34 -11.41
N HIS A 497 -44.68 -6.89 -11.85
CA HIS A 497 -43.57 -6.53 -10.95
C HIS A 497 -43.54 -5.04 -10.58
N SER A 498 -44.48 -4.24 -11.11
CA SER A 498 -44.61 -2.81 -10.79
C SER A 498 -44.74 -2.54 -9.28
N ARG A 499 -45.42 -3.43 -8.54
CA ARG A 499 -45.61 -3.32 -7.09
C ARG A 499 -44.34 -3.62 -6.28
N GLU A 500 -43.38 -4.33 -6.85
CA GLU A 500 -42.11 -4.64 -6.16
C GLU A 500 -41.11 -3.47 -6.22
N LEU A 501 -41.38 -2.49 -7.09
CA LEU A 501 -40.57 -1.31 -7.35
C LEU A 501 -41.31 0.00 -7.02
N ASP A 502 -42.24 -0.06 -6.07
CA ASP A 502 -43.13 1.06 -5.69
C ASP A 502 -42.45 2.12 -4.81
N SER A 503 -41.22 1.87 -4.36
CA SER A 503 -40.46 2.76 -3.49
C SER A 503 -39.09 3.12 -4.07
N HIS A 504 -38.58 4.29 -3.69
CA HIS A 504 -37.25 4.74 -4.11
C HIS A 504 -36.12 3.85 -3.59
N LEU A 505 -36.30 3.23 -2.42
CA LEU A 505 -35.37 2.22 -1.91
C LEU A 505 -35.34 0.99 -2.82
N ALA A 506 -36.50 0.46 -3.22
CA ALA A 506 -36.57 -0.68 -4.12
C ALA A 506 -35.95 -0.36 -5.49
N MET A 507 -36.22 0.83 -6.03
CA MET A 507 -35.59 1.31 -7.26
C MET A 507 -34.07 1.47 -7.14
N LEU A 508 -33.57 1.98 -6.01
CA LEU A 508 -32.13 2.08 -5.75
C LEU A 508 -31.48 0.70 -5.68
N VAL A 509 -32.06 -0.25 -4.93
CA VAL A 509 -31.54 -1.62 -4.82
C VAL A 509 -31.52 -2.29 -6.20
N PHE A 510 -32.58 -2.14 -6.98
CA PHE A 510 -32.66 -2.67 -8.34
C PHE A 510 -31.59 -2.05 -9.25
N TYR A 511 -31.42 -0.73 -9.22
CA TYR A 511 -30.37 -0.05 -9.98
C TYR A 511 -28.96 -0.51 -9.57
N LEU A 512 -28.71 -0.69 -8.28
CA LEU A 512 -27.43 -1.20 -7.78
C LEU A 512 -27.16 -2.63 -8.25
N ARG A 513 -28.19 -3.49 -8.38
CA ARG A 513 -28.06 -4.82 -9.00
C ARG A 513 -27.68 -4.74 -10.47
N LEU A 514 -28.37 -3.91 -11.25
CA LEU A 514 -28.05 -3.68 -12.68
C LEU A 514 -26.61 -3.20 -12.86
N SER A 515 -26.20 -2.24 -12.03
CA SER A 515 -24.84 -1.70 -11.99
C SER A 515 -23.82 -2.77 -11.61
N SER A 516 -24.11 -3.59 -10.60
CA SER A 516 -23.25 -4.68 -10.17
C SER A 516 -23.01 -5.72 -11.28
N ASN A 517 -24.05 -6.10 -12.02
CA ASN A 517 -23.90 -7.07 -13.13
C ASN A 517 -22.93 -6.56 -14.20
N ARG A 518 -23.01 -5.26 -14.49
CA ARG A 518 -22.10 -4.60 -15.43
C ARG A 518 -20.67 -4.52 -14.86
N LEU A 519 -20.53 -4.09 -13.61
CA LEU A 519 -19.23 -3.94 -12.94
C LEU A 519 -18.53 -5.29 -12.74
N ALA A 520 -19.26 -6.39 -12.51
CA ALA A 520 -18.69 -7.74 -12.43
C ALA A 520 -17.97 -8.16 -13.72
N ARG A 521 -18.37 -7.60 -14.87
CA ARG A 521 -17.68 -7.85 -16.15
C ARG A 521 -16.38 -7.06 -16.30
N MET A 522 -16.11 -6.08 -15.44
CA MET A 522 -14.75 -5.55 -15.24
C MET A 522 -13.79 -6.64 -14.76
N GLU A 523 -14.26 -7.66 -14.04
CA GLU A 523 -13.41 -8.80 -13.64
C GLU A 523 -13.14 -9.77 -14.79
N LEU A 524 -14.14 -10.00 -15.64
CA LEU A 524 -14.12 -11.02 -16.69
C LEU A 524 -13.45 -10.55 -17.99
N GLY A 525 -13.72 -9.32 -18.44
CA GLY A 525 -13.02 -8.75 -19.61
C GLY A 525 -11.50 -8.63 -19.40
N LYS A 526 -11.06 -8.47 -18.14
CA LYS A 526 -9.64 -8.51 -17.74
C LYS A 526 -9.05 -9.92 -17.76
N ALA A 527 -9.84 -10.97 -17.56
CA ALA A 527 -9.35 -12.35 -17.58
C ALA A 527 -9.22 -12.85 -19.03
N GLU A 528 -10.17 -12.51 -19.90
CA GLU A 528 -10.25 -12.98 -21.29
C GLU A 528 -9.27 -12.25 -22.22
N ALA A 529 -9.17 -10.91 -22.12
CA ALA A 529 -8.20 -10.12 -22.88
C ALA A 529 -6.74 -10.55 -22.61
N ARG A 530 -6.45 -11.04 -21.39
CA ARG A 530 -5.10 -11.43 -20.95
C ARG A 530 -4.71 -12.87 -21.28
N GLU A 531 -5.68 -13.71 -21.60
CA GLU A 531 -5.45 -15.07 -22.12
C GLU A 531 -5.34 -15.11 -23.65
N GLY A 532 -5.36 -13.94 -24.32
CA GLY A 532 -5.18 -13.83 -25.77
C GLY A 532 -6.39 -14.29 -26.58
N ARG A 533 -7.58 -14.39 -25.96
CA ARG A 533 -8.84 -14.63 -26.66
C ARG A 533 -9.49 -13.30 -27.01
N GLU A 534 -8.88 -12.60 -27.97
CA GLU A 534 -9.37 -11.30 -28.45
C GLU A 534 -10.70 -11.43 -29.23
N GLU A 535 -11.04 -12.60 -29.76
CA GLU A 535 -12.22 -12.79 -30.62
C GLU A 535 -13.57 -12.79 -29.87
N GLU A 536 -13.61 -13.04 -28.55
CA GLU A 536 -14.85 -12.95 -27.73
C GLU A 536 -14.93 -11.68 -26.87
N ALA A 537 -13.81 -10.96 -26.71
CA ALA A 537 -13.75 -9.71 -25.96
C ALA A 537 -14.34 -8.56 -26.80
N GLY A 538 -15.67 -8.49 -26.86
CA GLY A 538 -16.38 -7.41 -27.54
C GLY A 538 -15.86 -6.03 -27.13
N ALA A 539 -15.21 -5.36 -28.10
CA ALA A 539 -14.81 -3.96 -28.25
C ALA A 539 -14.54 -3.03 -27.03
N PRO A 540 -13.62 -2.04 -27.17
CA PRO A 540 -13.32 -0.99 -26.17
C PRO A 540 -14.49 -0.09 -25.75
N GLU A 541 -15.66 -0.19 -26.40
CA GLU A 541 -16.85 0.57 -26.05
C GLU A 541 -17.32 0.30 -24.61
N ASP A 542 -17.07 -0.89 -24.05
CA ASP A 542 -17.50 -1.19 -22.67
C ASP A 542 -16.75 -0.37 -21.60
N CYS A 543 -15.57 0.20 -21.88
CA CYS A 543 -14.79 0.97 -20.90
C CYS A 543 -15.37 2.36 -20.59
N TRP A 544 -15.93 3.07 -21.58
CA TRP A 544 -16.46 4.42 -21.35
C TRP A 544 -17.72 4.40 -20.50
N TYR A 545 -18.53 3.34 -20.63
CA TYR A 545 -19.74 3.17 -19.85
C TYR A 545 -19.52 2.79 -18.38
N LEU A 546 -18.34 2.24 -18.02
CA LEU A 546 -18.03 1.94 -16.62
C LEU A 546 -17.97 3.23 -15.79
N ARG A 547 -17.35 4.27 -16.35
CA ARG A 547 -17.27 5.58 -15.72
C ARG A 547 -18.66 6.14 -15.46
N GLU A 548 -19.60 5.98 -16.38
CA GLU A 548 -20.98 6.42 -16.19
C GLU A 548 -21.68 5.71 -15.05
N VAL A 549 -21.53 4.39 -14.92
CA VAL A 549 -22.10 3.64 -13.79
C VAL A 549 -21.46 4.06 -12.47
N ILE A 550 -20.15 4.26 -12.45
CA ILE A 550 -19.41 4.69 -11.25
C ILE A 550 -19.82 6.10 -10.81
N THR A 551 -20.05 7.01 -11.76
CA THR A 551 -20.28 8.44 -11.48
C THR A 551 -21.75 8.83 -11.42
N ALA A 552 -22.69 7.97 -11.83
CA ALA A 552 -24.12 8.29 -11.89
C ALA A 552 -24.70 8.72 -10.53
N LEU A 553 -24.58 7.86 -9.51
CA LEU A 553 -25.11 8.18 -8.17
C LEU A 553 -24.39 9.37 -7.51
N PRO A 554 -23.05 9.46 -7.49
CA PRO A 554 -22.35 10.65 -7.00
C PRO A 554 -22.82 11.94 -7.70
N SER A 555 -22.99 11.89 -9.03
CA SER A 555 -23.42 13.06 -9.82
C SER A 555 -24.84 13.49 -9.48
N VAL A 556 -25.77 12.53 -9.36
CA VAL A 556 -27.15 12.83 -8.91
C VAL A 556 -27.13 13.42 -7.51
N LEU A 557 -26.28 12.91 -6.62
CA LEU A 557 -26.12 13.41 -5.26
C LEU A 557 -25.31 14.72 -5.19
N GLY A 558 -24.71 15.20 -6.28
CA GLY A 558 -23.83 16.37 -6.26
C GLY A 558 -22.63 16.20 -5.31
N GLN A 559 -22.19 14.95 -5.10
CA GLN A 559 -21.11 14.59 -4.19
C GLN A 559 -19.85 14.22 -5.00
N PRO A 560 -18.64 14.62 -4.55
CA PRO A 560 -17.40 14.06 -5.04
C PRO A 560 -17.39 12.52 -4.91
N LEU A 561 -16.71 11.83 -5.85
CA LEU A 561 -16.65 10.38 -5.85
C LEU A 561 -16.09 9.81 -4.54
N ASP A 562 -15.05 10.42 -3.98
CA ASP A 562 -14.42 9.95 -2.75
C ASP A 562 -15.35 10.06 -1.54
N ASP A 563 -16.12 11.15 -1.42
CA ASP A 563 -17.10 11.36 -0.35
C ASP A 563 -18.25 10.35 -0.44
N PHE A 564 -18.72 10.10 -1.66
CA PHE A 564 -19.74 9.09 -1.92
C PHE A 564 -19.24 7.69 -1.54
N ILE A 565 -18.01 7.34 -1.94
CA ILE A 565 -17.40 6.04 -1.61
C ILE A 565 -17.20 5.89 -0.10
N GLY A 566 -16.77 6.94 0.59
CA GLY A 566 -16.70 6.96 2.06
C GLY A 566 -18.05 6.66 2.70
N THR A 567 -19.13 7.29 2.22
CA THR A 567 -20.50 7.06 2.69
C THR A 567 -20.95 5.61 2.47
N VAL A 568 -20.63 5.03 1.30
CA VAL A 568 -20.94 3.62 1.00
C VAL A 568 -20.17 2.67 1.92
N GLN A 569 -18.88 2.93 2.14
CA GLN A 569 -18.04 2.12 3.04
C GLN A 569 -18.57 2.15 4.48
N GLU A 570 -18.97 3.32 4.98
CA GLU A 570 -19.64 3.44 6.28
C GLU A 570 -20.94 2.63 6.34
N GLY A 571 -21.71 2.59 5.25
CA GLY A 571 -22.94 1.82 5.15
C GLY A 571 -22.70 0.32 5.23
N LEU A 572 -21.62 -0.19 4.63
CA LEU A 572 -21.26 -1.61 4.64
C LEU A 572 -20.63 -2.06 5.97
N ARG A 573 -19.99 -1.15 6.71
CA ARG A 573 -19.26 -1.42 7.97
C ARG A 573 -20.04 -2.22 9.04
N PRO A 574 -21.37 -2.02 9.23
CA PRO A 574 -22.12 -2.79 10.23
C PRO A 574 -22.34 -4.26 9.87
N LEU A 575 -22.15 -4.65 8.61
CA LEU A 575 -22.41 -6.02 8.15
C LEU A 575 -21.25 -6.94 8.51
N SER A 576 -21.59 -8.19 8.84
CA SER A 576 -20.57 -9.23 8.99
C SER A 576 -19.97 -9.57 7.63
N SER A 577 -18.67 -9.90 7.59
CA SER A 577 -18.02 -10.34 6.35
C SER A 577 -18.70 -11.55 5.72
N HIS A 578 -19.25 -12.47 6.54
CA HIS A 578 -19.93 -13.65 6.04
C HIS A 578 -21.18 -13.26 5.26
N THR A 579 -21.91 -12.24 5.71
CA THR A 579 -23.05 -11.68 4.96
C THR A 579 -22.61 -11.11 3.60
N VAL A 580 -21.46 -10.44 3.55
CA VAL A 580 -20.92 -9.91 2.29
C VAL A 580 -20.45 -11.06 1.40
N GLU A 581 -19.75 -12.06 1.94
CA GLU A 581 -19.30 -13.26 1.20
C GLU A 581 -20.48 -14.05 0.62
N ASP A 582 -21.52 -14.31 1.41
CA ASP A 582 -22.74 -14.99 0.97
C ASP A 582 -23.46 -14.21 -0.14
N ALA A 583 -23.47 -12.87 -0.06
CA ALA A 583 -24.03 -12.03 -1.12
C ALA A 583 -23.24 -12.16 -2.43
N VAL A 584 -21.91 -12.25 -2.35
CA VAL A 584 -21.04 -12.45 -3.52
C VAL A 584 -21.29 -13.82 -4.13
N GLU A 585 -21.37 -14.87 -3.31
CA GLU A 585 -21.65 -16.23 -3.77
C GLU A 585 -23.03 -16.33 -4.43
N ALA A 586 -24.07 -15.80 -3.80
CA ALA A 586 -25.42 -15.75 -4.36
C ALA A 586 -25.45 -15.02 -5.70
N SER A 587 -24.76 -13.88 -5.82
CA SER A 587 -24.70 -13.12 -7.07
C SER A 587 -23.96 -13.81 -8.22
N SER A 588 -23.15 -14.83 -7.91
CA SER A 588 -22.39 -15.60 -8.91
C SER A 588 -23.15 -16.82 -9.42
N GLN A 589 -24.23 -17.22 -8.72
CA GLN A 589 -25.11 -18.34 -9.09
C GLN A 589 -26.31 -17.91 -9.92
N GLU A 590 -26.60 -16.60 -9.95
CA GLU A 590 -27.61 -15.91 -10.76
C GLU A 590 -26.99 -15.29 -12.01
#